data_AF-A0A954X8R1-F1
#
_entry.id   AF-A0A954X8R1-F1
#
_cell.length_a   1.000
_cell.length_b   1.000
_cell.length_c   1.000
_cell.angle_alpha   90.00
_cell.angle_beta   90.00
_cell.angle_gamma   90.00
#
_symmetry.space_group_name_H-M   'P 1'
#
loop_
_entity.id
_entity.type
_entity.pdbx_description
1 polymer ?
#
loop_
_entity_poly.entity_id
_entity_poly.type
_entity_poly.pdbx_seq_one_letter_code
_entity_poly.pdbx_strand_id
1 'polypeptide(L)'
;MGAVAIAPAIAQTSGAATSLQELLERVRQGRVEDQTVNRQREAEFRQAKADQQRLLQQGKAQVAAAEQLSERLESEFQQGELKLAELENQLQERLGAFGELFGVVRSVAGDTRSQLRQSLISSQIPGRDKDIDALAQTEELPQMKELETLWATLMEQAVEQGRIVRYTAPVSTLDGNEVQKEVVRVGPFTAVADGQFLNFLSGTQHLSELGRQPEARFVDTAGDLQNATGGLVEAAIDPSRGALLGL
;
A
#
# COMPACT_ATOMS: atom_id res chain seq x y z
N MET A 1 34.45 49.32 -13.24
CA MET A 1 34.92 50.68 -13.58
C MET A 1 34.72 51.56 -12.36
N GLY A 2 35.80 51.89 -11.64
CA GLY A 2 35.79 52.83 -10.52
C GLY A 2 37.13 53.57 -10.54
N ALA A 3 37.06 54.87 -10.79
CA ALA A 3 38.23 55.73 -11.03
C ALA A 3 39.01 55.97 -9.73
N VAL A 4 40.33 55.69 -9.75
CA VAL A 4 41.25 56.09 -8.68
C VAL A 4 41.69 57.52 -8.96
N ALA A 5 41.27 58.45 -8.12
CA ALA A 5 41.69 59.84 -8.14
C ALA A 5 43.15 59.96 -7.68
N ILE A 6 44.03 60.47 -8.56
CA ILE A 6 45.40 60.83 -8.23
C ILE A 6 45.35 62.24 -7.61
N ALA A 7 45.55 62.35 -6.30
CA ALA A 7 45.74 63.64 -5.63
C ALA A 7 47.18 64.14 -5.87
N PRO A 8 47.39 65.43 -6.19
CA PRO A 8 48.73 65.97 -6.38
C PRO A 8 49.42 66.12 -5.02
N ALA A 9 50.64 65.59 -4.90
CA ALA A 9 51.50 65.88 -3.76
C ALA A 9 51.94 67.35 -3.83
N ILE A 10 51.46 68.16 -2.87
CA ILE A 10 51.91 69.52 -2.66
C ILE A 10 53.38 69.45 -2.24
N ALA A 11 54.28 69.92 -3.11
CA ALA A 11 55.69 70.13 -2.77
C ALA A 11 55.76 71.23 -1.71
N GLN A 12 56.03 70.87 -0.46
CA GLN A 12 56.38 71.84 0.58
C GLN A 12 57.80 72.36 0.31
N THR A 13 57.90 73.59 -0.15
CA THR A 13 59.14 74.35 -0.28
C THR A 13 59.76 74.58 1.10
N SER A 14 60.70 73.72 1.48
CA SER A 14 61.53 73.87 2.68
C SER A 14 62.83 74.62 2.29
N GLY A 15 63.12 75.74 2.94
CA GLY A 15 64.20 76.67 2.57
C GLY A 15 65.61 76.05 2.46
N ALA A 16 66.42 76.61 1.54
CA ALA A 16 67.80 76.22 1.29
C ALA A 16 68.68 76.39 2.56
N ALA A 17 69.39 75.32 2.96
CA ALA A 17 70.29 75.32 4.11
C ALA A 17 71.43 76.33 3.93
N THR A 18 71.75 77.11 4.95
CA THR A 18 72.67 78.25 4.83
C THR A 18 74.10 77.93 5.31
N SER A 19 74.38 76.69 5.76
CA SER A 19 75.75 76.19 6.06
C SER A 19 75.94 74.67 5.90
N LEU A 20 77.19 74.23 5.73
CA LEU A 20 77.58 72.80 5.61
C LEU A 20 77.30 71.99 6.89
N GLN A 21 77.42 72.62 8.08
CA GLN A 21 76.98 72.02 9.35
C GLN A 21 75.47 71.78 9.37
N GLU A 22 74.67 72.74 8.90
CA GLU A 22 73.21 72.62 8.89
C GLU A 22 72.72 71.52 7.94
N LEU A 23 73.44 71.30 6.83
CA LEU A 23 73.19 70.18 5.91
C LEU A 23 73.51 68.82 6.55
N LEU A 24 74.64 68.71 7.26
CA LEU A 24 75.04 67.49 7.96
C LEU A 24 74.03 67.12 9.06
N GLU A 25 73.52 68.12 9.78
CA GLU A 25 72.50 67.93 10.81
C GLU A 25 71.19 67.45 10.19
N ARG A 26 70.71 68.08 9.09
CA ARG A 26 69.52 67.63 8.36
C ARG A 26 69.67 66.20 7.80
N VAL A 27 70.84 65.82 7.30
CA VAL A 27 71.12 64.46 6.82
C VAL A 27 71.13 63.44 7.96
N ARG A 28 71.71 63.79 9.12
CA ARG A 28 71.68 62.92 10.31
C ARG A 28 70.26 62.72 10.82
N GLN A 29 69.48 63.80 10.87
CA GLN A 29 68.09 63.79 11.31
C GLN A 29 67.21 62.98 10.35
N GLY A 30 67.32 63.22 9.05
CA GLY A 30 66.64 62.42 8.02
C GLY A 30 67.02 60.94 8.04
N ARG A 31 68.29 60.60 8.28
CA ARG A 31 68.74 59.20 8.40
C ARG A 31 68.11 58.47 9.60
N VAL A 32 67.90 59.16 10.71
CA VAL A 32 67.23 58.60 11.91
C VAL A 32 65.73 58.43 11.68
N GLU A 33 65.10 59.41 11.02
CA GLU A 33 63.69 59.32 10.61
C GLU A 33 63.47 58.18 9.61
N ASP A 34 64.29 58.07 8.56
CA ASP A 34 64.27 57.00 7.57
C ASP A 34 64.48 55.62 8.21
N GLN A 35 65.41 55.51 9.17
CA GLN A 35 65.65 54.25 9.87
C GLN A 35 64.45 53.82 10.71
N THR A 36 63.72 54.77 11.30
CA THR A 36 62.51 54.50 12.07
C THR A 36 61.37 54.05 11.15
N VAL A 37 61.15 54.78 10.04
CA VAL A 37 60.15 54.45 9.01
C VAL A 37 60.43 53.08 8.40
N ASN A 38 61.69 52.77 8.08
CA ASN A 38 62.07 51.47 7.50
C ASN A 38 61.84 50.32 8.49
N ARG A 39 62.19 50.48 9.77
CA ARG A 39 61.89 49.48 10.80
C ARG A 39 60.39 49.22 10.93
N GLN A 40 59.57 50.26 10.83
CA GLN A 40 58.12 50.13 10.87
C GLN A 40 57.59 49.38 9.64
N ARG A 41 58.03 49.73 8.43
CA ARG A 41 57.68 49.01 7.20
C ARG A 41 58.10 47.54 7.24
N GLU A 42 59.29 47.24 7.77
CA GLU A 42 59.77 45.86 7.94
C GLU A 42 58.93 45.08 8.97
N ALA A 43 58.46 45.73 10.02
CA ALA A 43 57.55 45.12 10.99
C ALA A 43 56.18 44.84 10.37
N GLU A 44 55.60 45.82 9.67
CA GLU A 44 54.34 45.70 8.93
C GLU A 44 54.42 44.59 7.87
N PHE A 45 55.51 44.54 7.10
CA PHE A 45 55.72 43.51 6.09
C PHE A 45 55.80 42.10 6.70
N ARG A 46 56.53 41.94 7.82
CA ARG A 46 56.61 40.65 8.53
C ARG A 46 55.26 40.23 9.09
N GLN A 47 54.48 41.17 9.63
CA GLN A 47 53.14 40.91 10.12
C GLN A 47 52.20 40.50 8.99
N ALA A 48 52.17 41.25 7.88
CA ALA A 48 51.35 40.93 6.71
C ALA A 48 51.70 39.55 6.12
N LYS A 49 53.00 39.20 6.05
CA LYS A 49 53.45 37.87 5.62
C LYS A 49 52.95 36.76 6.56
N ALA A 50 53.04 36.95 7.87
CA ALA A 50 52.54 35.99 8.85
C ALA A 50 51.02 35.84 8.76
N ASP A 51 50.28 36.94 8.59
CA ASP A 51 48.83 36.93 8.39
C ASP A 51 48.43 36.19 7.11
N GLN A 52 49.15 36.42 6.00
CA GLN A 52 48.89 35.74 4.73
C GLN A 52 49.18 34.23 4.82
N GLN A 53 50.25 33.83 5.53
CA GLN A 53 50.55 32.42 5.79
C GLN A 53 49.46 31.77 6.66
N ARG A 54 48.97 32.47 7.69
CA ARG A 54 47.86 31.98 8.53
C ARG A 54 46.59 31.78 7.71
N LEU A 55 46.21 32.75 6.89
CA LEU A 55 45.03 32.66 6.02
C LEU A 55 45.16 31.51 5.01
N LEU A 56 46.35 31.32 4.42
CA LEU A 56 46.61 30.20 3.51
C LEU A 56 46.48 28.85 4.22
N GLN A 57 47.03 28.71 5.44
CA GLN A 57 46.90 27.49 6.23
C GLN A 57 45.45 27.21 6.62
N GLN A 58 44.70 28.24 7.02
CA GLN A 58 43.27 28.13 7.32
C GLN A 58 42.48 27.68 6.08
N GLY A 59 42.73 28.30 4.92
CA GLY A 59 42.09 27.91 3.67
C GLY A 59 42.39 26.47 3.28
N LYS A 60 43.65 26.05 3.38
CA LYS A 60 44.05 24.65 3.12
C LYS A 60 43.36 23.66 4.07
N ALA A 61 43.24 24.00 5.36
CA ALA A 61 42.56 23.17 6.34
C ALA A 61 41.05 23.06 6.04
N GLN A 62 40.41 24.15 5.62
CA GLN A 62 39.01 24.14 5.21
C GLN A 62 38.76 23.29 3.96
N VAL A 63 39.63 23.40 2.95
CA VAL A 63 39.56 22.56 1.74
C VAL A 63 39.69 21.09 2.11
N ALA A 64 40.71 20.72 2.90
CA ALA A 64 40.91 19.34 3.32
C ALA A 64 39.72 18.78 4.13
N ALA A 65 39.12 19.58 5.02
CA ALA A 65 37.94 19.18 5.76
C ALA A 65 36.71 19.00 4.86
N ALA A 66 36.53 19.87 3.87
CA ALA A 66 35.43 19.78 2.90
C ALA A 66 35.60 18.57 1.97
N GLU A 67 36.83 18.26 1.54
CA GLU A 67 37.15 17.07 0.74
C GLU A 67 36.83 15.78 1.51
N GLN A 68 37.27 15.67 2.77
CA GLN A 68 36.95 14.52 3.63
C GLN A 68 35.44 14.35 3.87
N LEU A 69 34.73 15.46 4.04
CA LEU A 69 33.27 15.42 4.19
C LEU A 69 32.62 14.95 2.88
N SER A 70 33.09 15.43 1.74
CA SER A 70 32.59 15.03 0.42
C SER A 70 32.79 13.54 0.19
N GLU A 71 34.00 13.01 0.42
CA GLU A 71 34.30 11.58 0.29
C GLU A 71 33.40 10.71 1.18
N ARG A 72 33.17 11.14 2.43
CA ARG A 72 32.27 10.42 3.33
C ARG A 72 30.83 10.42 2.83
N LEU A 73 30.30 11.58 2.45
CA LEU A 73 28.92 11.71 1.96
C LEU A 73 28.73 10.95 0.64
N GLU A 74 29.73 10.95 -0.24
CA GLU A 74 29.71 10.17 -1.47
C GLU A 74 29.68 8.67 -1.18
N SER A 75 30.47 8.19 -0.21
CA SER A 75 30.42 6.79 0.22
C SER A 75 29.07 6.41 0.84
N GLU A 76 28.50 7.26 1.70
CA GLU A 76 27.17 7.04 2.28
C GLU A 76 26.08 7.02 1.21
N PHE A 77 26.15 7.93 0.23
CA PHE A 77 25.23 7.97 -0.90
C PHE A 77 25.31 6.70 -1.75
N GLN A 78 26.52 6.27 -2.12
CA GLN A 78 26.73 5.04 -2.89
C GLN A 78 26.22 3.79 -2.15
N GLN A 79 26.44 3.69 -0.84
CA GLN A 79 25.89 2.61 -0.02
C GLN A 79 24.35 2.67 0.05
N GLY A 80 23.79 3.87 0.14
CA GLY A 80 22.36 4.13 0.10
C GLY A 80 21.73 3.66 -1.21
N GLU A 81 22.33 4.00 -2.35
CA GLU A 81 21.88 3.57 -3.69
C GLU A 81 21.89 2.05 -3.84
N LEU A 82 22.97 1.38 -3.40
CA LEU A 82 23.05 -0.09 -3.43
C LEU A 82 21.95 -0.73 -2.57
N LYS A 83 21.73 -0.19 -1.36
CA LYS A 83 20.71 -0.72 -0.46
C LYS A 83 19.30 -0.43 -0.95
N LEU A 84 19.07 0.72 -1.56
CA LEU A 84 17.80 1.06 -2.17
C LEU A 84 17.49 0.09 -3.32
N ALA A 85 18.45 -0.13 -4.23
CA ALA A 85 18.29 -1.08 -5.32
C ALA A 85 18.05 -2.51 -4.81
N GLU A 86 18.73 -2.94 -3.74
CA GLU A 86 18.48 -4.25 -3.11
C GLU A 86 17.06 -4.33 -2.54
N LEU A 87 16.61 -3.31 -1.80
CA LEU A 87 15.27 -3.27 -1.21
C LEU A 87 14.17 -3.21 -2.28
N GLU A 88 14.38 -2.48 -3.37
CA GLU A 88 13.45 -2.43 -4.51
C GLU A 88 13.34 -3.79 -5.20
N ASN A 89 14.47 -4.48 -5.42
CA ASN A 89 14.47 -5.84 -5.97
C ASN A 89 13.74 -6.83 -5.03
N GLN A 90 14.01 -6.77 -3.73
CA GLN A 90 13.32 -7.59 -2.74
C GLN A 90 11.82 -7.29 -2.73
N LEU A 91 11.42 -6.02 -2.77
CA LEU A 91 10.02 -5.63 -2.84
C LEU A 91 9.35 -6.21 -4.09
N GLN A 92 10.00 -6.10 -5.26
CA GLN A 92 9.48 -6.63 -6.52
C GLN A 92 9.32 -8.16 -6.48
N GLU A 93 10.29 -8.89 -5.94
CA GLU A 93 10.23 -10.35 -5.77
C GLU A 93 9.07 -10.74 -4.85
N ARG A 94 8.93 -10.04 -3.72
CA ARG A 94 7.83 -10.26 -2.78
C ARG A 94 6.48 -9.97 -3.41
N LEU A 95 6.35 -8.86 -4.15
CA LEU A 95 5.14 -8.52 -4.89
C LEU A 95 4.79 -9.58 -5.94
N GLY A 96 5.79 -10.15 -6.63
CA GLY A 96 5.59 -11.26 -7.56
C GLY A 96 5.03 -12.50 -6.87
N ALA A 97 5.65 -12.94 -5.77
CA ALA A 97 5.17 -14.07 -4.97
C ALA A 97 3.77 -13.82 -4.41
N PHE A 98 3.49 -12.58 -3.99
CA PHE A 98 2.16 -12.18 -3.57
C PHE A 98 1.14 -12.25 -4.72
N GLY A 99 1.51 -11.81 -5.92
CA GLY A 99 0.66 -11.89 -7.12
C GLY A 99 0.18 -13.31 -7.42
N GLU A 100 1.04 -14.32 -7.26
CA GLU A 100 0.67 -15.73 -7.41
C GLU A 100 -0.36 -16.16 -6.34
N LEU A 101 -0.14 -15.81 -5.07
CA LEU A 101 -1.08 -16.09 -3.99
C LEU A 101 -2.43 -15.39 -4.21
N PHE A 102 -2.42 -14.17 -4.74
CA PHE A 102 -3.62 -13.42 -5.06
C PHE A 102 -4.41 -14.02 -6.22
N GLY A 103 -3.72 -14.59 -7.20
CA GLY A 103 -4.37 -15.40 -8.23
C GLY A 103 -5.15 -16.58 -7.63
N VAL A 104 -4.56 -17.27 -6.64
CA VAL A 104 -5.24 -18.36 -5.92
C VAL A 104 -6.45 -17.84 -5.14
N VAL A 105 -6.31 -16.74 -4.39
CA VAL A 105 -7.43 -16.14 -3.65
C VAL A 105 -8.57 -15.77 -4.60
N ARG A 106 -8.27 -15.14 -5.74
CA ARG A 106 -9.27 -14.77 -6.75
C ARG A 106 -9.98 -16.01 -7.31
N SER A 107 -9.24 -17.07 -7.60
CA SER A 107 -9.83 -18.34 -8.05
C SER A 107 -10.77 -18.91 -7.00
N VAL A 108 -10.32 -19.00 -5.74
CA VAL A 108 -11.14 -19.54 -4.64
C VAL A 108 -12.37 -18.67 -4.39
N ALA A 109 -12.25 -17.34 -4.46
CA ALA A 109 -13.38 -16.42 -4.36
C ALA A 109 -14.36 -16.63 -5.52
N GLY A 110 -13.87 -16.78 -6.76
CA GLY A 110 -14.69 -17.08 -7.93
C GLY A 110 -15.46 -18.40 -7.80
N ASP A 111 -14.78 -19.46 -7.36
CA ASP A 111 -15.39 -20.76 -7.09
C ASP A 111 -16.42 -20.67 -5.97
N THR A 112 -16.09 -19.97 -4.89
CA THR A 112 -16.99 -19.75 -3.74
C THR A 112 -18.23 -18.99 -4.18
N ARG A 113 -18.09 -17.89 -4.93
CA ARG A 113 -19.19 -17.13 -5.51
C ARG A 113 -20.11 -18.02 -6.35
N SER A 114 -19.54 -18.84 -7.22
CA SER A 114 -20.29 -19.78 -8.07
C SER A 114 -21.05 -20.80 -7.21
N GLN A 115 -20.40 -21.37 -6.20
CA GLN A 115 -21.03 -22.30 -5.26
C GLN A 115 -22.18 -21.66 -4.49
N LEU A 116 -22.03 -20.42 -4.01
CA LEU A 116 -23.07 -19.69 -3.28
C LEU A 116 -24.28 -19.43 -4.19
N ARG A 117 -24.07 -18.92 -5.41
CA ARG A 117 -25.17 -18.67 -6.36
C ARG A 117 -25.94 -19.92 -6.74
N GLN A 118 -25.26 -21.06 -6.85
CA GLN A 118 -25.90 -22.32 -7.17
C GLN A 118 -26.48 -23.05 -5.95
N SER A 119 -26.22 -22.56 -4.74
CA SER A 119 -26.66 -23.21 -3.52
C SER A 119 -28.09 -22.83 -3.19
N LEU A 120 -28.93 -23.83 -2.95
CA LEU A 120 -30.28 -23.68 -2.43
C LEU A 120 -30.33 -22.86 -1.11
N ILE A 121 -29.24 -22.86 -0.33
CA ILE A 121 -29.11 -22.05 0.90
C ILE A 121 -29.33 -20.56 0.62
N SER A 122 -28.98 -20.08 -0.58
CA SER A 122 -29.16 -18.68 -0.98
C SER A 122 -30.63 -18.26 -1.12
N SER A 123 -31.56 -19.21 -1.24
CA SER A 123 -33.00 -18.92 -1.16
C SER A 123 -33.45 -18.54 0.25
N GLN A 124 -32.72 -18.96 1.29
CA GLN A 124 -32.98 -18.58 2.69
C GLN A 124 -32.20 -17.34 3.08
N ILE A 125 -30.94 -17.26 2.67
CA ILE A 125 -30.01 -16.19 3.04
C ILE A 125 -29.54 -15.53 1.74
N PRO A 126 -30.30 -14.55 1.21
CA PRO A 126 -30.00 -13.94 -0.08
C PRO A 126 -28.80 -12.99 0.00
N GLY A 127 -28.05 -12.88 -1.11
CA GLY A 127 -26.98 -11.90 -1.28
C GLY A 127 -25.63 -12.26 -0.64
N ARG A 128 -25.43 -13.52 -0.25
CA ARG A 128 -24.17 -14.02 0.34
C ARG A 128 -22.96 -13.94 -0.58
N ASP A 129 -23.20 -13.86 -1.88
CA ASP A 129 -22.16 -13.79 -2.89
C ASP A 129 -21.63 -12.36 -3.12
N LYS A 130 -22.30 -11.31 -2.61
CA LYS A 130 -21.96 -9.91 -2.94
C LYS A 130 -20.53 -9.52 -2.58
N ASP A 131 -20.14 -9.78 -1.34
CA ASP A 131 -18.80 -9.42 -0.86
C ASP A 131 -17.72 -10.31 -1.49
N ILE A 132 -18.08 -11.56 -1.82
CA ILE A 132 -17.20 -12.50 -2.52
C ILE A 132 -17.05 -12.14 -4.01
N ASP A 133 -18.08 -11.55 -4.61
CA ASP A 133 -18.07 -11.11 -6.00
C ASP A 133 -17.02 -10.02 -6.23
N ALA A 134 -16.96 -9.04 -5.33
CA ALA A 134 -15.94 -8.00 -5.35
C ALA A 134 -14.52 -8.60 -5.25
N LEU A 135 -14.32 -9.55 -4.32
CA LEU A 135 -13.04 -10.23 -4.14
C LEU A 135 -12.63 -11.09 -5.35
N ALA A 136 -13.59 -11.69 -6.04
CA ALA A 136 -13.34 -12.49 -7.24
C ALA A 136 -12.94 -11.64 -8.47
N GLN A 137 -13.25 -10.34 -8.46
CA GLN A 137 -13.00 -9.43 -9.59
C GLN A 137 -11.84 -8.46 -9.33
N THR A 138 -11.37 -8.30 -8.10
CA THR A 138 -10.32 -7.33 -7.77
C THR A 138 -8.98 -7.68 -8.43
N GLU A 139 -8.34 -6.67 -9.02
CA GLU A 139 -6.97 -6.73 -9.56
C GLU A 139 -5.91 -6.35 -8.53
N GLU A 140 -6.32 -5.71 -7.44
CA GLU A 140 -5.46 -5.29 -6.35
C GLU A 140 -5.26 -6.41 -5.31
N LEU A 141 -4.29 -6.23 -4.43
CA LEU A 141 -4.03 -7.14 -3.32
C LEU A 141 -5.19 -7.07 -2.30
N PRO A 142 -5.95 -8.14 -2.06
CA PRO A 142 -6.96 -8.14 -1.03
C PRO A 142 -6.41 -7.83 0.35
N GLN A 143 -7.17 -7.03 1.08
CA GLN A 143 -6.92 -6.69 2.46
C GLN A 143 -7.26 -7.89 3.36
N MET A 144 -6.64 -7.94 4.54
CA MET A 144 -6.89 -9.01 5.53
C MET A 144 -8.38 -9.21 5.83
N LYS A 145 -9.14 -8.11 5.91
CA LYS A 145 -10.59 -8.15 6.15
C LYS A 145 -11.36 -8.89 5.04
N GLU A 146 -10.93 -8.75 3.78
CA GLU A 146 -11.58 -9.43 2.66
C GLU A 146 -11.29 -10.94 2.68
N LEU A 147 -10.08 -11.33 3.10
CA LEU A 147 -9.72 -12.73 3.32
C LEU A 147 -10.53 -13.35 4.47
N GLU A 148 -10.72 -12.61 5.57
CA GLU A 148 -11.57 -13.02 6.69
C GLU A 148 -13.02 -13.20 6.25
N THR A 149 -13.56 -12.30 5.42
CA THR A 149 -14.90 -12.44 4.84
C THR A 149 -15.02 -13.69 3.98
N LEU A 150 -14.04 -13.98 3.12
CA LEU A 150 -14.03 -15.21 2.32
C LEU A 150 -14.05 -16.46 3.21
N TRP A 151 -13.16 -16.52 4.20
CA TRP A 151 -13.09 -17.64 5.14
C TRP A 151 -14.40 -17.81 5.93
N ALA A 152 -14.94 -16.72 6.48
CA ALA A 152 -16.18 -16.75 7.24
C ALA A 152 -17.36 -17.22 6.38
N THR A 153 -17.41 -16.80 5.12
CA THR A 153 -18.45 -17.22 4.17
C THR A 153 -18.34 -18.70 3.81
N LEU A 154 -17.13 -19.21 3.63
CA LEU A 154 -16.89 -20.65 3.43
C LEU A 154 -17.32 -21.47 4.65
N MET A 155 -17.02 -20.99 5.86
CA MET A 155 -17.45 -21.64 7.10
C MET A 155 -18.97 -21.59 7.29
N GLU A 156 -19.60 -20.46 7.02
CA GLU A 156 -21.06 -20.33 7.04
C GLU A 156 -21.69 -21.32 6.05
N GLN A 157 -21.16 -21.40 4.82
CA GLN A 157 -21.62 -22.36 3.82
C GLN A 157 -21.47 -23.81 4.30
N ALA A 158 -20.33 -24.18 4.88
CA ALA A 158 -20.10 -25.53 5.40
C ALA A 158 -21.07 -25.87 6.55
N VAL A 159 -21.35 -24.92 7.44
CA VAL A 159 -22.30 -25.11 8.55
C VAL A 159 -23.73 -25.25 8.04
N GLU A 160 -24.15 -24.38 7.11
CA GLU A 160 -25.51 -24.40 6.56
C GLU A 160 -25.80 -25.63 5.68
N GLN A 161 -24.77 -26.26 5.13
CA GLN A 161 -24.92 -27.51 4.39
C GLN A 161 -25.39 -28.68 5.26
N GLY A 162 -25.06 -28.67 6.55
CA GLY A 162 -25.46 -29.71 7.51
C GLY A 162 -26.80 -29.44 8.20
N ARG A 163 -27.47 -28.33 7.89
CA ARG A 163 -28.69 -27.91 8.61
C ARG A 163 -29.96 -28.29 7.87
N ILE A 164 -30.97 -28.65 8.65
CA ILE A 164 -32.37 -28.69 8.24
C ILE A 164 -33.06 -27.48 8.85
N VAL A 165 -33.68 -26.65 8.02
CA VAL A 165 -34.25 -25.37 8.45
C VAL A 165 -35.64 -25.17 7.89
N ARG A 166 -36.48 -24.48 8.65
CA ARG A 166 -37.80 -23.99 8.22
C ARG A 166 -37.74 -22.48 8.10
N TYR A 167 -38.20 -21.94 6.98
CA TYR A 167 -38.21 -20.51 6.72
C TYR A 167 -39.32 -20.16 5.74
N THR A 168 -39.77 -18.91 5.76
CA THR A 168 -40.76 -18.43 4.78
C THR A 168 -40.04 -17.79 3.59
N ALA A 169 -40.41 -18.20 2.38
CA ALA A 169 -39.85 -17.66 1.16
C ALA A 169 -40.91 -17.58 0.03
N PRO A 170 -40.72 -16.69 -0.95
CA PRO A 170 -41.56 -16.67 -2.15
C PRO A 170 -41.29 -17.90 -3.00
N VAL A 171 -42.37 -18.57 -3.40
CA VAL A 171 -42.33 -19.72 -4.30
C VAL A 171 -43.21 -19.41 -5.50
N SER A 172 -42.64 -19.51 -6.71
CA SER A 172 -43.40 -19.41 -7.95
C SER A 172 -44.21 -20.69 -8.17
N THR A 173 -45.54 -20.55 -8.25
CA THR A 173 -46.45 -21.65 -8.57
C THR A 173 -46.42 -21.98 -10.06
N LEU A 174 -46.98 -23.12 -10.44
CA LEU A 174 -47.11 -23.52 -11.85
C LEU A 174 -47.94 -22.54 -12.70
N ASP A 175 -48.81 -21.75 -12.05
CA ASP A 175 -49.62 -20.71 -12.69
C ASP A 175 -48.86 -19.38 -12.86
N GLY A 176 -47.60 -19.32 -12.43
CA GLY A 176 -46.72 -18.14 -12.54
C GLY A 176 -46.92 -17.09 -11.43
N ASN A 177 -47.73 -17.38 -10.41
CA ASN A 177 -47.90 -16.49 -9.27
C ASN A 177 -46.83 -16.76 -8.20
N GLU A 178 -46.33 -15.73 -7.53
CA GLU A 178 -45.49 -15.91 -6.34
C GLU A 178 -46.33 -15.93 -5.07
N VAL A 179 -46.15 -16.97 -4.26
CA VAL A 179 -46.85 -17.15 -2.99
C VAL A 179 -45.84 -17.40 -1.88
N GLN A 180 -46.00 -16.73 -0.74
CA GLN A 180 -45.19 -17.00 0.44
C GLN A 180 -45.56 -18.37 1.02
N LYS A 181 -44.59 -19.28 1.05
CA LYS A 181 -44.77 -20.63 1.63
C LYS A 181 -43.78 -20.87 2.77
N GLU A 182 -44.15 -21.72 3.72
CA GLU A 182 -43.18 -22.29 4.65
C GLU A 182 -42.38 -23.37 3.90
N VAL A 183 -41.08 -23.15 3.78
CA VAL A 183 -40.15 -24.03 3.10
C VAL A 183 -39.31 -24.77 4.14
N VAL A 184 -39.21 -26.08 4.00
CA VAL A 184 -38.25 -26.91 4.73
C VAL A 184 -37.09 -27.24 3.80
N ARG A 185 -35.89 -26.78 4.13
CA ARG A 185 -34.66 -27.04 3.37
C ARG A 185 -33.78 -28.04 4.12
N VAL A 186 -33.26 -29.02 3.39
CA VAL A 186 -32.25 -29.98 3.87
C VAL A 186 -30.93 -29.68 3.16
N GLY A 187 -30.02 -29.01 3.86
CA GLY A 187 -28.72 -28.62 3.31
C GLY A 187 -28.87 -27.84 1.99
N PRO A 188 -27.97 -28.04 1.01
CA PRO A 188 -28.10 -27.49 -0.34
C PRO A 188 -28.87 -28.41 -1.31
N PHE A 189 -29.45 -29.51 -0.82
CA PHE A 189 -29.87 -30.64 -1.66
C PHE A 189 -31.34 -30.58 -2.06
N THR A 190 -32.21 -30.32 -1.09
CA THR A 190 -33.65 -30.48 -1.26
C THR A 190 -34.40 -29.40 -0.49
N ALA A 191 -35.44 -28.85 -1.11
CA ALA A 191 -36.43 -27.98 -0.48
C ALA A 191 -37.83 -28.55 -0.72
N VAL A 192 -38.69 -28.46 0.30
CA VAL A 192 -40.09 -28.87 0.23
C VAL A 192 -41.01 -27.78 0.78
N ALA A 193 -42.20 -27.66 0.19
CA ALA A 193 -43.30 -26.86 0.72
C ALA A 193 -44.62 -27.53 0.34
N ASP A 194 -45.63 -27.39 1.21
CA ASP A 194 -46.93 -28.06 1.12
C ASP A 194 -46.88 -29.58 0.77
N GLY A 195 -45.86 -30.29 1.28
CA GLY A 195 -45.64 -31.72 1.01
C GLY A 195 -45.10 -32.02 -0.39
N GLN A 196 -44.66 -31.01 -1.14
CA GLN A 196 -44.14 -31.13 -2.50
C GLN A 196 -42.69 -30.66 -2.58
N PHE A 197 -41.91 -31.25 -3.48
CA PHE A 197 -40.55 -30.80 -3.75
C PHE A 197 -40.55 -29.50 -4.58
N LEU A 198 -39.61 -28.63 -4.24
CA LEU A 198 -39.35 -27.38 -4.93
C LEU A 198 -38.08 -27.48 -5.79
N ASN A 199 -38.04 -26.68 -6.84
CA ASN A 199 -36.86 -26.44 -7.64
C ASN A 199 -36.24 -25.08 -7.26
N PHE A 200 -34.91 -24.98 -7.31
CA PHE A 200 -34.20 -23.71 -7.12
C PHE A 200 -33.60 -23.23 -8.44
N LEU A 201 -34.12 -22.11 -8.94
CA LEU A 201 -33.67 -21.48 -10.16
C LEU A 201 -32.48 -20.56 -9.84
N SER A 202 -31.27 -21.12 -9.82
CA SER A 202 -30.04 -20.40 -9.47
C SER A 202 -29.76 -19.16 -10.36
N GLY A 203 -30.26 -19.13 -11.60
CA GLY A 203 -30.15 -17.96 -12.47
C GLY A 203 -30.93 -16.74 -11.99
N THR A 204 -32.10 -16.96 -11.39
CA THR A 204 -32.97 -15.89 -10.86
C THR A 204 -32.94 -15.81 -9.35
N GLN A 205 -32.34 -16.78 -8.65
CA GLN A 205 -32.35 -16.92 -7.18
C GLN A 205 -33.75 -17.13 -6.57
N HIS A 206 -34.65 -17.79 -7.29
CA HIS A 206 -36.04 -18.04 -6.82
C HIS A 206 -36.34 -19.53 -6.68
N LEU A 207 -37.30 -19.84 -5.79
CA LEU A 207 -37.88 -21.16 -5.65
C LEU A 207 -39.11 -21.29 -6.57
N SER A 208 -39.29 -22.46 -7.17
CA SER A 208 -40.50 -22.76 -7.95
C SER A 208 -41.03 -24.15 -7.60
N GLU A 209 -42.32 -24.35 -7.78
CA GLU A 209 -42.89 -25.70 -7.80
C GLU A 209 -42.31 -26.51 -8.97
N LEU A 210 -42.11 -27.82 -8.78
CA LEU A 210 -41.77 -28.70 -9.90
C LEU A 210 -43.01 -28.95 -10.75
N GLY A 211 -42.86 -28.84 -12.08
CA GLY A 211 -43.93 -29.13 -13.04
C GLY A 211 -44.44 -30.57 -13.00
N ARG A 212 -43.59 -31.50 -12.54
CA ARG A 212 -43.94 -32.88 -12.23
C ARG A 212 -43.19 -33.29 -10.97
N GLN A 213 -43.92 -33.82 -10.00
CA GLN A 213 -43.33 -34.39 -8.78
C GLN A 213 -42.79 -35.81 -9.07
N PRO A 214 -41.77 -36.27 -8.32
CA PRO A 214 -41.28 -37.64 -8.42
C PRO A 214 -42.34 -38.66 -7.97
N GLU A 215 -42.04 -39.95 -8.11
CA GLU A 215 -42.94 -41.02 -7.70
C GLU A 215 -43.44 -40.88 -6.25
N ALA A 216 -44.67 -41.33 -5.97
CA ALA A 216 -45.37 -41.13 -4.70
C ALA A 216 -44.51 -41.47 -3.47
N ARG A 217 -43.73 -42.57 -3.52
CA ARG A 217 -42.81 -42.96 -2.44
C ARG A 217 -41.82 -41.87 -2.02
N PHE A 218 -41.43 -40.97 -2.91
CA PHE A 218 -40.56 -39.83 -2.59
C PHE A 218 -41.36 -38.64 -2.07
N VAL A 219 -42.52 -38.37 -2.65
CA VAL A 219 -43.42 -37.29 -2.22
C VAL A 219 -43.93 -37.52 -0.80
N ASP A 220 -44.20 -38.78 -0.43
CA ASP A 220 -44.56 -39.16 0.94
C ASP A 220 -43.48 -38.69 1.95
N THR A 221 -42.19 -38.86 1.61
CA THR A 221 -41.08 -38.39 2.46
C THR A 221 -41.00 -36.86 2.58
N ALA A 222 -41.45 -36.12 1.56
CA ALA A 222 -41.53 -34.66 1.63
C ALA A 222 -42.62 -34.22 2.63
N GLY A 223 -43.76 -34.91 2.63
CA GLY A 223 -44.81 -34.72 3.63
C GLY A 223 -44.33 -35.05 5.05
N ASP A 224 -43.65 -36.17 5.23
CA ASP A 224 -43.09 -36.57 6.52
C ASP A 224 -42.06 -35.56 7.04
N LEU A 225 -41.14 -35.13 6.17
CA LEU A 225 -40.14 -34.10 6.49
C LEU A 225 -40.82 -32.78 6.90
N GLN A 226 -41.85 -32.36 6.18
CA GLN A 226 -42.55 -31.13 6.48
C GLN A 226 -43.38 -31.20 7.77
N ASN A 227 -43.91 -32.36 8.16
CA ASN A 227 -44.66 -32.51 9.40
C ASN A 227 -43.78 -32.82 10.63
N ALA A 228 -42.51 -33.18 10.42
CA ALA A 228 -41.61 -33.57 11.49
C ALA A 228 -41.27 -32.42 12.45
N THR A 229 -41.41 -32.67 13.75
CA THR A 229 -41.02 -31.75 14.83
C THR A 229 -39.71 -32.14 15.52
N GLY A 230 -39.16 -33.31 15.19
CA GLY A 230 -37.89 -33.84 15.68
C GLY A 230 -37.78 -35.35 15.45
N GLY A 231 -36.62 -35.92 15.76
CA GLY A 231 -36.34 -37.34 15.58
C GLY A 231 -35.74 -37.69 14.22
N LEU A 232 -35.63 -39.00 13.95
CA LEU A 232 -35.13 -39.51 12.67
C LEU A 232 -36.28 -39.58 11.67
N VAL A 233 -36.11 -38.94 10.52
CA VAL A 233 -37.11 -38.89 9.44
C VAL A 233 -36.43 -39.31 8.15
N GLU A 234 -37.08 -40.19 7.39
CA GLU A 234 -36.63 -40.54 6.05
C GLU A 234 -36.97 -39.40 5.09
N ALA A 235 -35.99 -38.96 4.30
CA ALA A 235 -36.16 -37.86 3.34
C ALA A 235 -35.44 -38.19 2.04
N ALA A 236 -36.11 -37.95 0.90
CA ALA A 236 -35.44 -37.97 -0.39
C ALA A 236 -34.45 -36.79 -0.49
N ILE A 237 -33.22 -37.08 -0.90
CA ILE A 237 -32.16 -36.10 -1.11
C ILE A 237 -31.80 -36.10 -2.59
N ASP A 238 -31.69 -34.92 -3.19
CA ASP A 238 -31.21 -34.75 -4.57
C ASP A 238 -29.82 -34.07 -4.60
N PRO A 239 -28.74 -34.85 -4.79
CA PRO A 239 -27.39 -34.29 -4.92
C PRO A 239 -27.21 -33.38 -6.15
N SER A 240 -28.09 -33.49 -7.14
CA SER A 240 -28.06 -32.65 -8.35
C SER A 240 -28.73 -31.29 -8.15
N ARG A 241 -29.19 -31.00 -6.93
CA ARG A 241 -29.79 -29.71 -6.54
C ARG A 241 -31.09 -29.39 -7.27
N GLY A 242 -31.94 -30.40 -7.47
CA GLY A 242 -33.29 -30.27 -8.02
C GLY A 242 -33.45 -30.78 -9.45
N ALA A 243 -32.35 -31.09 -10.16
CA ALA A 243 -32.41 -31.54 -11.55
C ALA A 243 -32.95 -32.98 -11.70
N LEU A 244 -32.74 -33.85 -10.70
CA LEU A 244 -33.24 -35.23 -10.74
C LEU A 244 -34.69 -35.35 -10.27
N LEU A 245 -35.15 -34.44 -9.41
CA LEU A 245 -36.50 -34.50 -8.84
C LEU A 245 -37.62 -34.25 -9.87
N GLY A 246 -37.32 -33.60 -11.00
CA GLY A 246 -38.29 -33.32 -12.07
C GLY A 246 -38.32 -34.34 -13.21
N LEU A 247 -37.43 -35.35 -13.20
CA LEU A 247 -37.28 -36.36 -14.26
C LEU A 247 -38.35 -37.44 -14.26
#